data_AF-A0A2E7HE83-F1
#
_entry.id   AF-A0A2E7HE83-F1
#
_cell.length_a   1.000
_cell.length_b   1.000
_cell.length_c   1.000
_cell.angle_alpha   90.00
_cell.angle_beta   90.00
_cell.angle_gamma   90.00
#
_symmetry.space_group_name_H-M   'P 1'
#
loop_
_entity.id
_entity.type
_entity.pdbx_description
1 polymer ?
#
loop_
_entity_poly.entity_id
_entity_poly.type
_entity_poly.pdbx_seq_one_letter_code
_entity_poly.pdbx_strand_id
1 'polypeptide(L)'
;MFERLNILVSEAQESDKGLIRTQHLVADDDLVSLLLDKGIALTGCPTRYVSEDETASGGNLDMMIKLMERGVVVSINSDDPEQFGSGWLNRTIVEAQRNGNLPSETLIKLMRNGYQSAWMTSQQRSSYLRQFDQTCDAFDWGL
;
A
#
# COMPACT_ATOMS: atom_id res chain seq x y z
N MET A 1 -22.06 -13.06 -0.71
CA MET A 1 -20.89 -12.68 0.11
C MET A 1 -19.58 -13.12 -0.54
N PHE A 2 -19.36 -14.41 -0.80
CA PHE A 2 -18.24 -14.87 -1.65
C PHE A 2 -18.24 -14.27 -3.07
N GLU A 3 -19.43 -14.07 -3.64
CA GLU A 3 -19.56 -13.37 -4.94
C GLU A 3 -19.05 -11.93 -4.91
N ARG A 4 -19.19 -11.17 -3.81
CA ARG A 4 -18.68 -9.79 -3.74
C ARG A 4 -17.16 -9.73 -3.69
N LEU A 5 -16.52 -10.67 -2.99
CA LEU A 5 -15.07 -10.76 -2.94
C LEU A 5 -14.51 -11.25 -4.28
N ASN A 6 -15.17 -12.22 -4.93
CA ASN A 6 -14.79 -12.67 -6.28
C ASN A 6 -15.02 -11.59 -7.33
N ILE A 7 -16.06 -10.75 -7.23
CA ILE A 7 -16.26 -9.60 -8.11
C ILE A 7 -15.13 -8.59 -7.90
N LEU A 8 -14.73 -8.30 -6.66
CA LEU A 8 -13.61 -7.38 -6.40
C LEU A 8 -12.26 -7.91 -6.90
N VAL A 9 -12.02 -9.22 -6.80
CA VAL A 9 -10.81 -9.88 -7.31
C VAL A 9 -10.87 -10.05 -8.84
N SER A 10 -12.04 -10.31 -9.43
CA SER A 10 -12.21 -10.44 -10.89
C SER A 10 -12.18 -9.08 -11.59
N GLU A 11 -12.78 -8.04 -11.01
CA GLU A 11 -12.64 -6.66 -11.50
C GLU A 11 -11.19 -6.16 -11.39
N ALA A 12 -10.42 -6.65 -10.41
CA ALA A 12 -8.98 -6.40 -10.31
C ALA A 12 -8.17 -7.11 -11.41
N GLN A 13 -8.65 -8.24 -11.94
CA GLN A 13 -7.97 -9.01 -12.98
C GLN A 13 -8.45 -8.70 -14.42
N GLU A 14 -9.70 -8.27 -14.62
CA GLU A 14 -10.29 -8.04 -15.95
C GLU A 14 -10.03 -6.65 -16.52
N SER A 15 -9.50 -5.72 -15.72
CA SER A 15 -9.01 -4.46 -16.26
C SER A 15 -7.52 -4.57 -16.53
N ASP A 16 -7.09 -4.31 -17.77
CA ASP A 16 -5.73 -3.89 -18.16
C ASP A 16 -5.31 -2.56 -17.46
N LYS A 17 -5.79 -2.34 -16.23
CA LYS A 17 -5.76 -1.11 -15.44
C LYS A 17 -5.70 -1.49 -13.95
N GLY A 18 -4.78 -2.39 -13.59
CA GLY A 18 -4.58 -3.12 -12.32
C GLY A 18 -4.69 -2.34 -11.00
N LEU A 19 -5.78 -1.62 -10.80
CA LEU A 19 -6.10 -0.82 -9.65
C LEU A 19 -7.53 -1.18 -9.28
N ILE A 20 -7.68 -2.02 -8.26
CA ILE A 20 -8.94 -2.09 -7.51
C ILE A 20 -9.39 -0.64 -7.31
N ARG A 21 -10.64 -0.30 -7.66
CA ARG A 21 -11.18 1.03 -7.36
C ARG A 21 -11.39 1.14 -5.85
N THR A 22 -10.28 1.26 -5.15
CA THR A 22 -10.06 1.38 -3.71
C THR A 22 -10.82 2.57 -3.10
N GLN A 23 -11.35 3.48 -3.95
CA GLN A 23 -12.26 4.59 -3.58
C GLN A 23 -13.54 4.13 -2.88
N HIS A 24 -14.08 2.95 -3.23
CA HIS A 24 -15.27 2.42 -2.55
C HIS A 24 -14.93 1.62 -1.28
N LEU A 25 -13.70 1.12 -1.14
CA LEU A 25 -13.30 0.27 0.00
C LEU A 25 -13.28 1.06 1.31
N VAL A 26 -12.80 2.30 1.29
CA VAL A 26 -12.64 3.12 2.51
C VAL A 26 -13.98 3.41 3.17
N ALA A 27 -15.07 3.49 2.41
CA ALA A 27 -16.39 3.85 2.89
C ALA A 27 -17.30 2.65 3.19
N ASP A 28 -16.85 1.42 2.90
CA ASP A 28 -17.62 0.19 3.10
C ASP A 28 -17.15 -0.57 4.35
N ASP A 29 -17.92 -0.43 5.43
CA ASP A 29 -17.60 -1.04 6.73
C ASP A 29 -17.67 -2.57 6.71
N ASP A 30 -18.59 -3.15 5.93
CA ASP A 30 -18.73 -4.59 5.79
C ASP A 30 -17.50 -5.17 5.10
N LEU A 31 -16.99 -4.46 4.10
CA LEU A 31 -15.82 -4.88 3.35
C LEU A 31 -14.54 -4.75 4.17
N VAL A 32 -14.36 -3.66 4.92
CA VAL A 32 -13.22 -3.56 5.84
C VAL A 32 -13.28 -4.63 6.92
N SER A 33 -14.45 -4.88 7.50
CA SER A 33 -14.63 -5.96 8.49
C SER A 33 -14.23 -7.31 7.89
N LEU A 34 -14.64 -7.59 6.65
CA LEU A 34 -14.25 -8.81 5.95
C LEU A 34 -12.73 -8.92 5.73
N LEU A 35 -12.06 -7.83 5.34
CA LEU A 35 -10.61 -7.82 5.16
C LEU A 35 -9.89 -8.15 6.48
N LEU A 36 -10.34 -7.55 7.58
CA LEU A 36 -9.79 -7.79 8.92
C LEU A 36 -10.03 -9.24 9.37
N ASP A 37 -11.26 -9.72 9.27
CA ASP A 37 -11.66 -11.08 9.68
C ASP A 37 -10.91 -12.17 8.91
N LYS A 38 -10.59 -11.90 7.63
CA LYS A 38 -9.86 -12.82 6.77
C LYS A 38 -8.35 -12.61 6.79
N GLY A 39 -7.86 -11.56 7.44
CA GLY A 39 -6.45 -11.18 7.42
C GLY A 39 -5.94 -10.88 6.00
N ILE A 40 -6.78 -10.32 5.14
CA ILE A 40 -6.42 -9.96 3.77
C ILE A 40 -5.65 -8.64 3.79
N ALA A 41 -4.40 -8.70 3.34
CA ALA A 41 -3.57 -7.52 3.12
C ALA A 41 -3.78 -6.93 1.72
N LEU A 42 -3.59 -5.62 1.59
CA LEU A 42 -3.69 -4.88 0.34
C LEU A 42 -2.33 -4.33 -0.10
N THR A 43 -2.11 -4.31 -1.40
CA THR A 43 -0.99 -3.62 -2.05
C THR A 43 -1.51 -2.34 -2.69
N GLY A 44 -0.85 -1.22 -2.46
CA GLY A 44 -1.23 0.07 -3.04
C GLY A 44 -0.06 0.76 -3.72
N CYS A 45 -0.35 1.41 -4.86
CA CYS A 45 0.58 2.25 -5.58
C CYS A 45 0.08 3.72 -5.56
N PRO A 46 0.64 4.58 -4.69
CA PRO A 46 0.21 5.97 -4.56
C PRO A 46 0.87 6.86 -5.64
N THR A 47 0.77 6.44 -6.90
CA THR A 47 1.39 7.12 -8.04
C THR A 47 0.35 7.56 -9.06
N ARG A 48 0.82 8.32 -10.05
CA ARG A 48 0.10 8.80 -11.21
C ARG A 48 0.64 8.15 -12.48
N TYR A 49 -0.11 8.16 -13.57
CA TYR A 49 0.48 7.85 -14.87
C TYR A 49 1.54 8.90 -15.26
N VAL A 50 2.54 8.50 -16.03
CA VAL A 50 3.57 9.42 -16.54
C VAL A 50 2.95 10.62 -17.28
N SER A 51 1.83 10.41 -17.97
CA SER A 51 1.10 11.44 -18.72
C SER A 51 0.28 12.43 -17.88
N GLU A 52 0.12 12.17 -16.58
CA GLU A 52 -0.68 12.99 -15.67
C GLU A 52 0.18 14.03 -14.93
N ASP A 53 -0.44 15.09 -14.42
CA ASP A 53 0.22 16.11 -13.61
C ASP A 53 0.70 15.53 -12.26
N GLU A 54 1.82 16.01 -11.72
CA GLU A 54 2.38 15.60 -10.41
C GLU A 54 1.37 15.70 -9.26
N THR A 55 0.43 16.64 -9.35
CA THR A 55 -0.65 16.84 -8.37
C THR A 55 -1.80 15.84 -8.45
N ALA A 56 -1.86 14.99 -9.49
CA ALA A 56 -2.95 14.04 -9.71
C ALA A 56 -2.94 12.80 -8.78
N SER A 57 -1.85 12.58 -8.04
CA SER A 57 -1.60 11.35 -7.25
C SER A 57 -2.30 11.29 -5.88
N GLY A 58 -2.90 12.39 -5.41
CA GLY A 58 -3.31 12.53 -4.00
C GLY A 58 -4.39 11.57 -3.50
N GLY A 59 -5.31 11.12 -4.36
CA GLY A 59 -6.48 10.33 -3.95
C GLY A 59 -6.16 8.91 -3.48
N ASN A 60 -5.15 8.26 -4.07
CA ASN A 60 -4.80 6.88 -3.73
C ASN A 60 -4.05 6.80 -2.40
N LEU A 61 -3.19 7.77 -2.10
CA LEU A 61 -2.41 7.77 -0.87
C LEU A 61 -3.29 7.97 0.38
N ASP A 62 -4.16 8.98 0.38
CA ASP A 62 -5.07 9.27 1.51
C ASP A 62 -5.92 8.04 1.90
N MET A 63 -6.41 7.34 0.89
CA MET A 63 -7.17 6.11 1.05
C MET A 63 -6.33 4.94 1.60
N MET A 64 -5.09 4.75 1.13
CA MET A 64 -4.18 3.76 1.71
C MET A 64 -3.97 4.02 3.19
N ILE A 65 -3.78 5.30 3.57
CA ILE A 65 -3.63 5.71 4.98
C ILE A 65 -4.91 5.43 5.77
N LYS A 66 -6.09 5.84 5.29
CA LYS A 66 -7.37 5.59 5.96
C LYS A 66 -7.64 4.10 6.19
N LEU A 67 -7.37 3.24 5.22
CA LEU A 67 -7.49 1.77 5.40
C LEU A 67 -6.52 1.25 6.47
N MET A 68 -5.30 1.78 6.49
CA MET A 68 -4.29 1.42 7.47
C MET A 68 -4.60 1.92 8.89
N GLU A 69 -5.26 3.07 9.03
CA GLU A 69 -5.81 3.58 10.28
C GLU A 69 -6.95 2.70 10.80
N ARG A 70 -7.74 2.13 9.89
CA ARG A 70 -8.78 1.13 10.20
C ARG A 70 -8.24 -0.27 10.50
N GLY A 71 -6.92 -0.45 10.53
CA GLY A 71 -6.25 -1.70 10.90
C GLY A 71 -5.98 -2.66 9.74
N VAL A 72 -6.36 -2.31 8.51
CA VAL A 72 -6.04 -3.13 7.32
C VAL A 72 -4.54 -3.06 7.07
N VAL A 73 -3.92 -4.21 6.76
CA VAL A 73 -2.51 -4.27 6.37
C VAL A 73 -2.39 -3.75 4.94
N VAL A 74 -1.81 -2.56 4.77
CA VAL A 74 -1.61 -1.93 3.45
C VAL A 74 -0.12 -1.70 3.22
N SER A 75 0.41 -2.17 2.09
CA SER A 75 1.81 -2.01 1.69
C SER A 75 1.97 -1.10 0.48
N ILE A 76 3.05 -0.31 0.44
CA ILE A 76 3.40 0.55 -0.70
C ILE A 76 4.19 -0.23 -1.76
N ASN A 77 3.81 -0.07 -3.03
CA ASN A 77 4.42 -0.74 -4.19
C ASN A 77 4.52 0.23 -5.39
N SER A 78 5.38 -0.07 -6.37
CA SER A 78 5.54 0.72 -7.60
C SER A 78 4.61 0.30 -8.74
N ASP A 79 4.00 -0.87 -8.65
CA ASP A 79 3.17 -1.48 -9.69
C ASP A 79 3.94 -1.67 -11.02
N ASP A 80 3.70 -0.83 -12.03
CA ASP A 80 4.41 -0.80 -13.32
C ASP A 80 5.39 0.41 -13.44
N PRO A 81 6.67 0.29 -13.04
CA PRO A 81 7.62 1.41 -13.02
C PRO A 81 7.84 2.13 -14.35
N GLU A 82 7.61 1.46 -15.48
CA GLU A 82 7.75 2.07 -16.81
C GLU A 82 6.54 2.92 -17.20
N GLN A 83 5.37 2.66 -16.61
CA GLN A 83 4.13 3.36 -16.91
C GLN A 83 3.83 4.51 -15.95
N PHE A 84 4.36 4.45 -14.73
CA PHE A 84 4.02 5.37 -13.65
C PHE A 84 5.08 6.44 -13.40
N GLY A 85 4.62 7.64 -13.06
CA GLY A 85 5.47 8.84 -12.93
C GLY A 85 6.52 8.73 -11.83
N SER A 86 6.22 7.97 -10.77
CA SER A 86 7.16 7.68 -9.68
C SER A 86 8.22 6.64 -10.04
N GLY A 87 8.04 5.88 -11.11
CA GLY A 87 8.95 4.81 -11.50
C GLY A 87 9.12 3.74 -10.41
N TRP A 88 10.37 3.48 -10.03
CA TRP A 88 10.72 2.41 -9.11
C TRP A 88 10.30 2.69 -7.66
N LEU A 89 10.29 1.64 -6.84
CA LEU A 89 9.79 1.68 -5.46
C LEU A 89 10.46 2.75 -4.58
N ASN A 90 11.78 2.94 -4.71
CA ASN A 90 12.52 3.94 -3.94
C ASN A 90 11.99 5.36 -4.18
N ARG A 91 11.68 5.71 -5.43
CA ARG A 91 11.13 7.01 -5.79
C ARG A 91 9.65 7.10 -5.43
N THR A 92 8.90 6.01 -5.56
CA THR A 92 7.51 5.92 -5.08
C THR A 92 7.39 6.20 -3.58
N ILE A 93 8.30 5.68 -2.77
CA ILE A 93 8.36 5.95 -1.32
C ILE A 93 8.64 7.43 -1.04
N VAL A 94 9.63 8.02 -1.71
CA VAL A 94 10.01 9.43 -1.54
C VAL A 94 8.88 10.37 -1.96
N GLU A 95 8.22 10.10 -3.07
CA GLU A 95 7.10 10.90 -3.56
C GLU A 95 5.88 10.76 -2.64
N ALA A 96 5.57 9.56 -2.16
CA ALA A 96 4.49 9.36 -1.19
C ALA A 96 4.73 10.16 0.09
N GLN A 97 5.96 10.15 0.63
CA GLN A 97 6.31 10.94 1.82
C GLN A 97 6.11 12.44 1.58
N ARG A 98 6.61 12.96 0.45
CA ARG A 98 6.54 14.39 0.11
C ARG A 98 5.11 14.85 -0.17
N ASN A 99 4.38 14.12 -1.02
CA ASN A 99 3.04 14.50 -1.45
C ASN A 99 2.01 14.36 -0.33
N GLY A 100 2.17 13.35 0.53
CA GLY A 100 1.29 13.13 1.68
C GLY A 100 1.71 13.86 2.96
N ASN A 101 2.85 14.56 2.96
CA ASN A 101 3.49 15.09 4.17
C ASN A 101 3.53 14.04 5.29
N LEU A 102 3.88 12.80 4.94
CA LEU A 102 3.77 11.67 5.85
C LEU A 102 4.87 11.72 6.91
N PRO A 103 4.53 11.55 8.20
CA PRO A 103 5.54 11.38 9.21
C PRO A 103 6.25 10.04 8.99
N SER A 104 7.53 9.96 9.38
CA SER A 104 8.40 8.81 9.12
C SER A 104 7.78 7.50 9.62
N GLU A 105 7.06 7.52 10.73
CA GLU A 105 6.37 6.36 11.31
C GLU A 105 5.31 5.78 10.37
N THR A 106 4.59 6.64 9.65
CA THR A 106 3.58 6.21 8.67
C THR A 106 4.23 5.54 7.47
N LEU A 107 5.34 6.11 6.98
CA LEU A 107 6.11 5.55 5.88
C LEU A 107 6.76 4.21 6.27
N ILE A 108 7.34 4.13 7.47
CA ILE A 108 7.89 2.90 8.04
C ILE A 108 6.80 1.83 8.12
N LYS A 109 5.60 2.18 8.59
CA LYS A 109 4.47 1.22 8.66
C LYS A 109 4.08 0.69 7.28
N LEU A 110 3.96 1.55 6.27
CA LEU A 110 3.69 1.14 4.88
C LEU A 110 4.75 0.16 4.34
N MET A 111 6.03 0.43 4.57
CA MET A 111 7.12 -0.45 4.15
C MET A 111 7.12 -1.77 4.95
N ARG A 112 6.94 -1.68 6.26
CA ARG A 112 6.90 -2.83 7.19
C ARG A 112 5.79 -3.81 6.82
N ASN A 113 4.63 -3.30 6.42
CA ASN A 113 3.48 -4.10 6.00
C ASN A 113 3.81 -4.99 4.79
N GLY A 114 4.72 -4.57 3.90
CA GLY A 114 5.19 -5.40 2.78
C GLY A 114 5.82 -6.72 3.25
N TYR A 115 6.61 -6.68 4.33
CA TYR A 115 7.15 -7.89 4.95
C TYR A 115 6.08 -8.72 5.67
N GLN A 116 5.09 -8.06 6.28
CA GLN A 116 4.00 -8.74 6.97
C GLN A 116 3.15 -9.56 5.99
N SER A 117 2.79 -8.98 4.85
CA SER A 117 1.92 -9.58 3.84
C SER A 117 2.64 -10.48 2.84
N ALA A 118 3.98 -10.49 2.83
CA ALA A 118 4.75 -11.29 1.89
C ALA A 118 4.50 -12.80 2.04
N TRP A 119 4.51 -13.48 0.89
CA TRP A 119 4.40 -14.93 0.78
C TRP A 119 5.72 -15.60 1.19
N MET A 120 5.91 -15.72 2.50
CA MET A 120 7.09 -16.31 3.10
C MET A 120 6.74 -17.06 4.39
N THR A 121 7.66 -17.92 4.82
CA THR A 121 7.53 -18.63 6.10
C THR A 121 7.56 -17.66 7.27
N SER A 122 6.97 -18.05 8.41
CA SER A 122 7.00 -17.25 9.64
C SER A 122 8.43 -16.97 10.13
N GLN A 123 9.36 -17.90 9.90
CA GLN A 123 10.78 -17.72 10.25
C GLN A 123 11.44 -16.65 9.39
N GLN A 124 11.25 -16.69 8.07
CA GLN A 124 11.76 -15.67 7.15
C GLN A 124 11.17 -14.30 7.48
N ARG A 125 9.85 -14.22 7.66
CA ARG A 125 9.14 -12.98 8.05
C ARG A 125 9.74 -12.38 9.30
N SER A 126 9.90 -13.19 10.35
CA SER A 126 10.46 -12.72 11.62
C SER A 126 11.90 -12.25 11.48
N SER A 127 12.69 -12.90 10.61
CA SER A 127 14.08 -12.50 10.34
C SER A 127 14.14 -11.16 9.61
N TYR A 128 13.36 -10.99 8.55
CA TYR A 128 13.34 -9.75 7.78
C TYR A 128 12.75 -8.57 8.55
N LEU A 129 11.67 -8.79 9.32
CA LEU A 129 11.10 -7.75 10.18
C LEU A 129 12.12 -7.25 11.22
N ARG A 130 12.89 -8.15 11.84
CA ARG A 130 13.96 -7.73 12.76
C ARG A 130 15.02 -6.89 12.07
N GLN A 131 15.47 -7.28 10.88
CA GLN A 131 16.47 -6.52 10.12
C GLN A 131 15.94 -5.16 9.67
N PHE A 132 14.66 -5.11 9.26
CA PHE A 132 13.98 -3.89 8.88
C PHE A 132 13.84 -2.93 10.08
N ASP A 133 13.34 -3.43 11.22
CA ASP A 133 13.15 -2.65 12.44
C ASP A 133 14.52 -2.10 12.94
N GLN A 134 15.58 -2.93 12.96
CA GLN A 134 16.95 -2.50 13.29
C GLN A 134 17.50 -1.42 12.35
N THR A 135 17.25 -1.55 11.04
CA THR A 135 17.66 -0.53 10.07
C THR A 135 16.94 0.79 10.32
N CYS A 136 15.64 0.75 10.62
CA CYS A 136 14.85 1.94 10.89
C CYS A 136 15.29 2.64 12.17
N ASP A 137 15.60 1.89 13.23
CA ASP A 137 16.09 2.43 14.52
C ASP A 137 17.47 3.09 14.39
N ALA A 138 18.31 2.60 13.48
CA ALA A 138 19.65 3.13 13.22
C ALA A 138 19.68 4.29 12.22
N PHE A 139 18.59 4.52 11.48
CA PHE A 139 18.52 5.53 10.44
C PHE A 139 18.12 6.89 11.03
N ASP A 140 18.86 7.94 10.67
CA ASP A 140 18.48 9.31 11.01
C ASP A 140 17.40 9.81 10.05
N TRP A 141 16.16 9.84 10.54
CA TRP A 141 14.99 10.26 9.78
C TRP A 141 14.89 11.79 9.62
N GLY A 142 15.75 12.58 10.28
CA GLY A 142 15.79 14.03 10.13
C GLY A 142 14.49 14.75 10.52
N LEU A 143 13.90 14.37 11.67
CA LEU A 143 12.73 15.04 12.26
C LEU A 143 13.01 16.48 12.68
#